data_AF-A0A101NZD5-F1
#
_entry.id   AF-A0A101NZD5-F1
#
_cell.length_a   1.000
_cell.length_b   1.000
_cell.length_c   1.000
_cell.angle_alpha   90.00
_cell.angle_beta   90.00
_cell.angle_gamma   90.00
#
_symmetry.space_group_name_H-M   'P 1'
#
loop_
_entity.id
_entity.type
_entity.pdbx_description
1 polymer ?
#
loop_
_entity_poly.entity_id
_entity_poly.type
_entity_poly.pdbx_seq_one_letter_code
_entity_poly.pdbx_strand_id
1 'polypeptide(L)'
;MLVLLWGTAHFVADLELAYPLTRRSRLRAAAERGRPLLDFTGAALAVRNAADRAWHAAHACEKDNHRAALADLALALTALEEALPLVERLGLPDATDAATCLHTELRALAAGCVLPALQSGNDRLAAPESIGSCLDVLLDLTGQVQAIGA
;
A
#
# COMPACT_ATOMS: atom_id res chain seq x y z
N MET A 1 11.78 23.81 16.48
CA MET A 1 10.52 23.03 16.36
C MET A 1 10.72 21.64 16.98
N LEU A 2 10.73 21.54 18.32
CA LEU A 2 11.01 20.28 19.04
C LEU A 2 9.98 20.00 20.15
N VAL A 3 8.93 20.82 20.24
CA VAL A 3 8.00 20.84 21.39
C VAL A 3 6.71 20.03 21.13
N LEU A 4 6.40 19.69 19.88
CA LEU A 4 5.15 19.00 19.52
C LEU A 4 5.19 17.47 19.64
N LEU A 5 6.38 16.86 19.67
CA LEU A 5 6.55 15.39 19.80
C LEU A 5 6.50 14.89 21.25
N TRP A 6 6.53 15.79 22.24
CA TRP A 6 6.53 15.41 23.66
C TRP A 6 5.11 15.24 24.24
N GLY A 7 4.12 15.94 23.66
CA GLY A 7 2.74 15.92 24.16
C GLY A 7 2.02 14.60 23.94
N THR A 8 2.25 13.92 22.82
CA THR A 8 1.59 12.64 22.51
C THR A 8 2.19 11.48 23.30
N ALA A 9 3.52 11.49 23.52
CA ALA A 9 4.19 10.48 24.35
C ALA A 9 3.78 10.57 25.83
N HIS A 10 3.62 11.79 26.38
CA HIS A 10 3.15 11.96 27.76
C HIS A 10 1.69 11.54 27.92
N PHE A 11 0.82 11.86 26.96
CA PHE A 11 -0.60 11.51 27.05
C PHE A 11 -0.83 9.99 26.99
N VAL A 12 -0.01 9.27 26.22
CA VAL A 12 -0.05 7.80 26.17
C VAL A 12 0.50 7.19 27.45
N ALA A 13 1.59 7.74 28.01
CA ALA A 13 2.17 7.26 29.27
C ALA A 13 1.22 7.48 30.48
N ASP A 14 0.50 8.61 30.53
CA ASP A 14 -0.48 8.90 31.60
C ASP A 14 -1.72 8.00 31.50
N LEU A 15 -2.14 7.66 30.27
CA LEU A 15 -3.24 6.70 30.05
C LEU A 15 -2.86 5.27 30.42
N GLU A 16 -1.59 4.88 30.23
CA GLU A 16 -1.07 3.58 30.67
C GLU A 16 -0.99 3.44 32.19
N LEU A 17 -0.80 4.55 32.92
CA LEU A 17 -0.81 4.55 34.39
C LEU A 17 -2.24 4.38 34.95
N ALA A 18 -3.24 4.92 34.25
CA ALA A 18 -4.64 4.91 34.69
C ALA A 18 -5.39 3.62 34.33
N TYR A 19 -5.01 2.94 33.24
CA TYR A 19 -5.67 1.70 32.80
C TYR A 19 -4.63 0.66 32.37
N PRO A 20 -4.39 -0.41 33.16
CA PRO A 20 -3.50 -1.48 32.73
C PRO A 20 -4.11 -2.20 31.53
N LEU A 21 -3.72 -1.79 30.33
CA LEU A 21 -4.10 -2.44 29.08
C LEU A 21 -3.55 -3.86 29.08
N THR A 22 -4.46 -4.83 29.24
CA THR A 22 -4.17 -6.25 29.11
C THR A 22 -3.35 -6.52 27.83
N ARG A 23 -2.45 -7.51 27.84
CA ARG A 23 -1.65 -7.91 26.66
C ARG A 23 -2.50 -8.05 25.38
N ARG A 24 -3.76 -8.46 25.51
CA ARG A 24 -4.73 -8.60 24.41
C ARG A 24 -5.20 -7.25 23.84
N SER A 25 -5.37 -6.21 24.66
CA SER A 25 -5.73 -4.87 24.18
C SER A 25 -4.54 -4.16 23.55
N ARG A 26 -3.31 -4.42 24.01
CA ARG A 26 -2.07 -3.95 23.34
C ARG A 26 -1.92 -4.53 21.93
N LEU A 27 -2.11 -5.85 21.78
CA LEU A 27 -2.08 -6.50 20.47
C LEU A 27 -3.21 -6.01 19.53
N ARG A 28 -4.40 -5.70 20.05
CA ARG A 28 -5.49 -5.10 19.24
C ARG A 28 -5.17 -3.69 18.80
N ALA A 29 -4.65 -2.85 19.70
CA ALA A 29 -4.22 -1.50 19.36
C ALA A 29 -3.06 -1.51 18.34
N ALA A 30 -2.14 -2.47 18.44
CA ALA A 30 -1.08 -2.68 17.46
C ALA A 30 -1.63 -3.12 16.09
N ALA A 31 -2.58 -4.06 16.07
CA ALA A 31 -3.25 -4.51 14.85
C ALA A 31 -4.07 -3.39 14.18
N GLU A 32 -4.73 -2.54 14.96
CA GLU A 32 -5.47 -1.37 14.45
C GLU A 32 -4.53 -0.32 13.85
N ARG A 33 -3.35 -0.10 14.46
CA ARG A 33 -2.33 0.81 13.91
C ARG A 33 -1.69 0.32 12.61
N GLY A 34 -1.53 -1.00 12.44
CA GLY A 34 -0.97 -1.59 11.22
C GLY A 34 -1.97 -1.77 10.08
N ARG A 35 -3.27 -1.64 10.35
CA ARG A 35 -4.34 -1.89 9.38
C ARG A 35 -4.27 -1.00 8.13
N PRO A 36 -3.98 0.31 8.21
CA PRO A 36 -3.85 1.14 7.01
C PRO A 36 -2.70 0.70 6.10
N LEU A 37 -1.59 0.22 6.66
CA LEU A 37 -0.48 -0.32 5.86
C LEU A 37 -0.86 -1.64 5.18
N LEU A 38 -1.55 -2.52 5.90
CA LEU A 38 -2.05 -3.79 5.35
C LEU A 38 -3.08 -3.57 4.24
N ASP A 39 -4.03 -2.66 4.44
CA ASP A 39 -5.06 -2.33 3.44
C ASP A 39 -4.41 -1.71 2.19
N PHE A 40 -3.45 -0.80 2.36
CA PHE A 40 -2.69 -0.19 1.26
C PHE A 40 -1.84 -1.21 0.48
N THR A 41 -1.07 -2.05 1.19
CA THR A 41 -0.26 -3.10 0.56
C THR A 41 -1.11 -4.15 -0.15
N GLY A 42 -2.26 -4.52 0.42
CA GLY A 42 -3.22 -5.41 -0.21
C GLY A 42 -3.79 -4.83 -1.51
N ALA A 43 -4.18 -3.55 -1.50
CA ALA A 43 -4.64 -2.85 -2.70
C ALA A 43 -3.53 -2.75 -3.76
N ALA A 44 -2.30 -2.47 -3.34
CA ALA A 44 -1.14 -2.38 -4.23
C ALA A 44 -0.85 -3.71 -4.95
N LEU A 45 -0.91 -4.84 -4.22
CA LEU A 45 -0.79 -6.18 -4.80
C LEU A 45 -1.94 -6.50 -5.76
N ALA A 46 -3.17 -6.09 -5.44
CA ALA A 46 -4.31 -6.27 -6.32
C ALA A 46 -4.15 -5.51 -7.65
N VAL A 47 -3.66 -4.26 -7.62
CA VAL A 47 -3.35 -3.47 -8.83
C VAL A 47 -2.31 -4.18 -9.68
N ARG A 48 -1.20 -4.60 -9.08
CA ARG A 48 -0.13 -5.32 -9.80
C ARG A 48 -0.66 -6.60 -10.47
N ASN A 49 -1.43 -7.40 -9.74
CA ASN A 49 -1.99 -8.65 -10.27
C ASN A 49 -3.01 -8.40 -11.40
N ALA A 50 -3.85 -7.37 -11.28
CA ALA A 50 -4.83 -7.03 -12.31
C ALA A 50 -4.15 -6.50 -13.58
N ALA A 51 -3.10 -5.71 -13.44
CA ALA A 51 -2.31 -5.23 -14.56
C ALA A 51 -1.56 -6.36 -15.28
N ASP A 52 -0.98 -7.31 -14.54
CA ASP A 52 -0.33 -8.49 -15.13
C ASP A 52 -1.33 -9.34 -15.93
N ARG A 53 -2.54 -9.56 -15.39
CA ARG A 53 -3.64 -10.19 -16.13
C ARG A 53 -4.05 -9.41 -17.38
N ALA A 54 -4.16 -8.08 -17.28
CA ALA A 54 -4.54 -7.24 -18.41
C ALA A 54 -3.49 -7.32 -19.52
N TRP A 55 -2.20 -7.28 -19.18
CA TRP A 55 -1.10 -7.44 -20.11
C TRP A 55 -1.13 -8.81 -20.79
N HIS A 56 -1.24 -9.89 -20.03
CA HIS A 56 -1.29 -11.25 -20.57
C HIS A 56 -2.49 -11.46 -21.50
N ALA A 57 -3.68 -11.03 -21.09
CA ALA A 57 -4.89 -11.16 -21.90
C ALA A 57 -4.81 -10.34 -23.20
N ALA A 58 -4.18 -9.16 -23.17
CA ALA A 58 -3.95 -8.36 -24.38
C ALA A 58 -3.04 -9.09 -25.38
N HIS A 59 -1.95 -9.68 -24.90
CA HIS A 59 -0.97 -10.40 -25.74
C HIS A 59 -1.48 -11.75 -26.24
N ALA A 60 -2.39 -12.39 -25.49
CA ALA A 60 -3.10 -13.58 -25.91
C ALA A 60 -4.29 -13.29 -26.85
N CYS A 61 -4.55 -12.01 -27.18
CA CYS A 61 -5.71 -11.56 -27.97
C CYS A 61 -7.07 -11.91 -27.33
N GLU A 62 -7.12 -12.10 -26.01
CA GLU A 62 -8.32 -12.45 -25.24
C GLU A 62 -9.08 -11.19 -24.79
N LYS A 63 -9.86 -10.60 -25.70
CA LYS A 63 -10.53 -9.31 -25.47
C LYS A 63 -11.42 -9.26 -24.23
N ASP A 64 -12.18 -10.31 -23.97
CA ASP A 64 -13.10 -10.35 -22.82
C ASP A 64 -12.33 -10.43 -21.50
N ASN A 65 -11.28 -11.25 -21.45
CA ASN A 65 -10.40 -11.36 -20.28
C ASN A 65 -9.62 -10.07 -20.03
N HIS A 66 -9.16 -9.41 -21.10
CA HIS A 66 -8.49 -8.12 -21.01
C HIS A 66 -9.43 -7.05 -20.43
N ARG A 67 -10.69 -7.01 -20.88
CA ARG A 67 -11.71 -6.08 -20.35
C ARG A 67 -12.03 -6.35 -18.88
N ALA A 68 -12.15 -7.62 -18.48
CA ALA A 68 -12.37 -8.00 -17.09
C ALA A 68 -11.17 -7.58 -16.21
N ALA A 69 -9.95 -7.83 -16.66
CA ALA A 69 -8.74 -7.43 -15.96
C ALA A 69 -8.62 -5.89 -15.82
N LEU A 70 -9.03 -5.11 -16.83
CA LEU A 70 -9.10 -3.65 -16.72
C LEU A 70 -10.14 -3.16 -15.72
N ALA A 71 -11.27 -3.86 -15.59
CA ALA A 71 -12.28 -3.53 -14.57
C ALA A 71 -11.75 -3.82 -13.15
N ASP A 72 -11.10 -4.96 -12.95
CA ASP A 72 -10.43 -5.29 -11.68
C ASP A 72 -9.32 -4.28 -11.35
N LEU A 73 -8.56 -3.85 -12.35
CA LEU A 73 -7.49 -2.88 -12.21
C LEU A 73 -8.02 -1.51 -11.75
N ALA A 74 -9.14 -1.06 -12.34
CA ALA A 74 -9.79 0.18 -11.93
C ALA A 74 -10.28 0.12 -10.48
N LEU A 75 -10.92 -0.98 -10.08
CA LEU A 75 -11.37 -1.18 -8.70
C LEU A 75 -10.19 -1.19 -7.71
N ALA A 76 -9.11 -1.89 -8.05
CA ALA A 76 -7.92 -1.97 -7.20
C ALA A 76 -7.22 -0.60 -7.07
N LEU A 77 -7.18 0.21 -8.13
CA LEU A 77 -6.65 1.57 -8.08
C LEU A 77 -7.49 2.48 -7.18
N THR A 78 -8.81 2.39 -7.26
CA THR A 78 -9.70 3.14 -6.35
C THR A 78 -9.43 2.78 -4.90
N ALA A 79 -9.31 1.48 -4.58
CA ALA A 79 -8.96 1.04 -3.23
C ALA A 79 -7.58 1.55 -2.78
N LEU A 80 -6.59 1.58 -3.68
CA LEU A 80 -5.25 2.11 -3.40
C LEU A 80 -5.28 3.62 -3.12
N GLU A 81 -6.07 4.38 -3.88
CA GLU A 81 -6.28 5.83 -3.72
C GLU A 81 -6.98 6.17 -2.41
N GLU A 82 -7.97 5.35 -2.00
CA GLU A 82 -8.66 5.50 -0.71
C GLU A 82 -7.76 5.16 0.48
N ALA A 83 -6.83 4.21 0.32
CA ALA A 83 -5.93 3.76 1.37
C ALA A 83 -4.72 4.69 1.60
N LEU A 84 -4.22 5.38 0.56
CA LEU A 84 -3.08 6.29 0.66
C LEU A 84 -3.20 7.35 1.78
N PRO A 85 -4.30 8.14 1.89
CA PRO A 85 -4.44 9.14 2.95
C PRO A 85 -4.53 8.51 4.35
N LEU A 86 -4.89 7.22 4.46
CA LEU A 86 -4.88 6.52 5.74
C LEU A 86 -3.45 6.17 6.17
N VAL A 87 -2.56 5.86 5.22
CA VAL A 87 -1.13 5.66 5.49
C VAL A 87 -0.45 6.97 5.87
N GLU A 88 -0.74 8.07 5.16
CA GLU A 88 -0.21 9.41 5.49
C GLU A 88 -0.58 9.85 6.91
N ARG A 89 -1.80 9.52 7.35
CA ARG A 89 -2.29 9.82 8.72
C ARG A 89 -1.57 9.03 9.82
N LEU A 90 -0.83 7.98 9.50
CA LEU A 90 0.00 7.28 10.48
C LEU A 90 1.18 8.14 10.95
N GLY A 91 1.56 9.17 10.20
CA GLY A 91 2.68 10.06 10.55
C GLY A 91 4.04 9.37 10.51
N LEU A 92 4.16 8.27 9.76
CA LEU A 92 5.40 7.54 9.52
C LEU A 92 5.99 8.01 8.17
N PRO A 93 7.06 8.83 8.17
CA PRO A 93 7.60 9.43 6.95
C PRO A 93 8.06 8.36 5.95
N ASP A 94 8.82 7.36 6.40
CA ASP A 94 9.30 6.28 5.54
C ASP A 94 8.17 5.48 4.89
N ALA A 95 7.07 5.24 5.62
CA ALA A 95 5.89 4.56 5.09
C ALA A 95 5.14 5.43 4.08
N THR A 96 5.09 6.74 4.32
CA THR A 96 4.44 7.71 3.43
C THR A 96 5.21 7.85 2.13
N ASP A 97 6.53 7.94 2.19
CA ASP A 97 7.40 8.04 1.01
C ASP A 97 7.31 6.76 0.18
N ALA A 98 7.39 5.59 0.82
CA ALA A 98 7.26 4.30 0.14
C ALA A 98 5.87 4.12 -0.48
N ALA A 99 4.80 4.50 0.22
CA ALA A 99 3.43 4.43 -0.29
C ALA A 99 3.20 5.39 -1.47
N THR A 100 3.72 6.61 -1.40
CA THR A 100 3.61 7.59 -2.49
C THR A 100 4.37 7.14 -3.74
N CYS A 101 5.58 6.61 -3.56
CA CYS A 101 6.37 6.03 -4.63
C CYS A 101 5.62 4.85 -5.28
N LEU A 102 5.16 3.89 -4.46
CA LEU A 102 4.41 2.73 -4.94
C LEU A 102 3.11 3.11 -5.65
N HIS A 103 2.37 4.10 -5.14
CA HIS A 103 1.16 4.61 -5.76
C HIS A 103 1.44 5.18 -7.16
N THR A 104 2.50 5.97 -7.29
CA THR A 104 2.90 6.59 -8.56
C THR A 104 3.28 5.54 -9.60
N GLU A 105 4.11 4.57 -9.20
CA GLU A 105 4.56 3.48 -10.06
C GLU A 105 3.40 2.58 -10.51
N LEU A 106 2.49 2.25 -9.60
CA LEU A 106 1.31 1.44 -9.92
C LEU A 106 0.33 2.16 -10.85
N ARG A 107 0.19 3.48 -10.72
CA ARG A 107 -0.59 4.28 -11.69
C ARG A 107 0.06 4.32 -13.07
N ALA A 108 1.37 4.49 -13.14
CA ALA A 108 2.10 4.43 -14.41
C ALA A 108 1.95 3.06 -15.08
N LEU A 109 2.05 2.00 -14.29
CA LEU A 109 1.86 0.62 -14.72
C LEU A 109 0.44 0.35 -15.24
N ALA A 110 -0.57 0.86 -14.54
CA ALA A 110 -1.96 0.73 -14.98
C ALA A 110 -2.24 1.51 -16.27
N ALA A 111 -1.66 2.71 -16.44
CA ALA A 111 -1.77 3.48 -17.67
C ALA A 111 -1.16 2.74 -18.87
N GLY A 112 -0.07 1.99 -18.66
CA GLY A 112 0.56 1.12 -19.67
C GLY A 112 -0.29 -0.07 -20.10
N CYS A 113 -1.35 -0.43 -19.35
CA CYS A 113 -2.24 -1.55 -19.67
C CYS A 113 -3.38 -1.19 -20.64
N VAL A 114 -3.46 0.05 -21.13
CA VAL A 114 -4.49 0.48 -22.09
C VAL A 114 -4.00 0.26 -23.52
N LEU A 115 -4.88 -0.21 -24.41
CA LEU A 115 -4.55 -0.77 -25.74
C LEU A 115 -3.72 0.09 -26.72
N PRO A 116 -3.64 1.44 -26.66
CA PRO A 116 -2.66 2.17 -27.47
C PRO A 116 -1.21 2.08 -26.91
N ALA A 117 -1.03 1.85 -25.60
CA ALA A 117 0.28 1.74 -24.95
C ALA A 117 0.88 0.32 -25.00
N LEU A 118 0.03 -0.71 -25.11
CA LEU A 118 0.42 -2.13 -25.17
C LEU A 118 1.11 -2.56 -26.48
N GLN A 119 1.20 -1.69 -27.49
CA GLN A 119 1.66 -2.05 -28.83
C GLN A 119 3.17 -2.22 -28.96
N SER A 120 3.95 -1.71 -28.00
CA SER A 120 5.39 -1.90 -27.95
C SER A 120 5.70 -3.05 -26.98
N GLY A 121 6.15 -4.19 -27.51
CA GLY A 121 6.53 -5.37 -26.71
C GLY A 121 7.69 -5.13 -25.73
N ASN A 122 8.32 -3.95 -25.79
CA ASN A 122 9.35 -3.48 -24.87
C ASN A 122 8.80 -2.68 -23.68
N ASP A 123 7.50 -2.34 -23.66
CA ASP A 123 6.86 -1.65 -22.53
C ASP A 123 6.49 -2.59 -21.38
N ARG A 124 7.16 -3.74 -21.28
CA ARG A 124 7.24 -4.51 -20.04
C ARG A 124 8.09 -3.73 -19.03
N LEU A 125 7.52 -2.60 -18.60
CA LEU A 125 7.70 -1.83 -17.39
C LEU A 125 9.14 -1.74 -16.90
N ALA A 126 9.72 -0.55 -16.95
CA ALA A 126 10.94 -0.21 -16.22
C ALA A 126 10.75 -0.18 -14.68
N ALA A 127 9.56 -0.52 -14.17
CA ALA A 127 9.15 -0.36 -12.77
C ALA A 127 9.09 -1.62 -11.86
N PRO A 128 9.37 -2.89 -12.28
CA PRO A 128 9.16 -4.04 -11.40
C PRO A 128 10.14 -4.07 -10.21
N GLU A 129 11.35 -3.53 -10.39
CA GLU A 129 12.34 -3.43 -9.30
C GLU A 129 11.95 -2.34 -8.28
N SER A 130 11.45 -1.18 -8.72
CA SER A 130 11.02 -0.11 -7.81
C SER A 130 9.73 -0.49 -7.05
N ILE A 131 8.77 -1.14 -7.72
CA ILE A 131 7.56 -1.69 -7.10
C ILE A 131 7.90 -2.74 -6.06
N GLY A 132 8.83 -3.65 -6.37
CA GLY A 132 9.32 -4.67 -5.43
C GLY A 132 9.96 -4.04 -4.19
N SER A 133 10.88 -3.10 -4.39
CA SER A 133 11.56 -2.42 -3.28
C SER A 133 10.60 -1.64 -2.39
N CYS A 134 9.62 -0.94 -2.95
CA CYS A 134 8.62 -0.21 -2.14
C CYS A 134 7.69 -1.16 -1.36
N LEU A 135 7.32 -2.30 -1.95
CA LEU A 135 6.54 -3.34 -1.25
C LEU A 135 7.32 -3.95 -0.09
N ASP A 136 8.61 -4.25 -0.28
CA ASP A 136 9.47 -4.81 0.77
C ASP A 136 9.61 -3.85 1.96
N VAL A 137 9.81 -2.56 1.69
CA VAL A 137 9.85 -1.52 2.73
C VAL A 137 8.52 -1.44 3.50
N LEU A 138 7.38 -1.44 2.80
CA LEU A 138 6.07 -1.38 3.46
C LEU A 138 5.76 -2.65 4.29
N LEU A 139 6.18 -3.83 3.83
CA LEU A 139 6.03 -5.08 4.57
C LEU A 139 6.93 -5.11 5.82
N ASP A 140 8.17 -4.64 5.71
CA ASP A 140 9.08 -4.55 6.85
C ASP A 140 8.57 -3.54 7.90
N LEU A 141 8.12 -2.37 7.46
CA LEU A 141 7.51 -1.36 8.34
C LEU A 141 6.22 -1.87 8.99
N THR A 142 5.41 -2.66 8.28
CA THR A 142 4.23 -3.31 8.87
C THR A 142 4.64 -4.28 9.98
N GLY A 143 5.72 -5.04 9.77
CA GLY A 143 6.31 -5.92 10.80
C GLY A 143 6.83 -5.14 12.01
N GLN A 144 7.52 -4.02 11.79
CA GLN A 144 8.04 -3.16 12.85
C GLN A 144 6.92 -2.51 13.68
N VAL A 145 5.88 -1.98 13.04
CA VAL A 145 4.72 -1.38 13.72
C VAL A 145 3.95 -2.41 14.56
N GLN A 146 3.89 -3.66 14.11
CA GLN A 146 3.30 -4.77 14.88
C GLN A 146 4.21 -5.21 16.05
N ALA A 147 5.53 -5.18 15.87
CA ALA A 147 6.50 -5.57 16.89
C ALA A 147 6.61 -4.56 18.05
N ILE A 148 6.50 -3.25 17.77
CA ILE A 148 6.54 -2.18 18.79
C ILE A 148 5.32 -2.24 19.75
N GLY A 149 4.25 -2.94 19.37
CA GLY A 149 3.04 -3.12 20.19
C GLY A 149 2.92 -4.46 20.96
N ALA A 150 3.91 -5.36 20.85
CA ALA A 150 3.93 -6.67 21.50
C ALA A 150 4.56 -6.65 22.91
#